data_AF-A0AAW5KL79-F1
#
_entry.id   AF-A0AAW5KL79-F1
#
_cell.length_a   1.000
_cell.length_b   1.000
_cell.length_c   1.000
_cell.angle_alpha   90.00
_cell.angle_beta   90.00
_cell.angle_gamma   90.00
#
_symmetry.space_group_name_H-M   'P 1'
#
loop_
_entity.id
_entity.type
_entity.pdbx_description
1 polymer ?
#
loop_
_entity_poly.entity_id
_entity_poly.type
_entity_poly.pdbx_seq_one_letter_code
_entity_poly.pdbx_strand_id
1 'polypeptide(L)' 'MDELTVGTTITLIKEIDSTKPVGSTATVVYIDDFKQIFVDWSDSSQGQFTEEQLEQYFEIPTKIA' A
#
# COMPACT_ATOMS: atom_id res chain seq x y z
N MET A 1 8.45 -5.54 9.53
CA MET A 1 8.47 -5.41 8.06
C MET A 1 9.85 -4.93 7.62
N ASP A 2 10.37 -5.47 6.51
CA ASP A 2 11.42 -4.76 5.78
C ASP A 2 10.87 -3.37 5.43
N GLU A 3 11.69 -2.35 5.66
CA GLU A 3 11.36 -0.93 5.63
C GLU A 3 10.54 -0.58 4.38
N LEU A 4 9.24 -0.31 4.55
CA LEU A 4 8.39 0.13 3.44
C LEU A 4 8.94 1.46 2.94
N THR A 5 9.30 1.52 1.67
CA THR A 5 9.92 2.72 1.08
C THR A 5 8.98 3.38 0.07
N VAL A 6 9.12 4.71 -0.06
CA VAL A 6 8.48 5.44 -1.16
C VAL A 6 8.95 4.86 -2.50
N GLY A 7 8.00 4.64 -3.40
CA GLY A 7 8.17 3.95 -4.67
C GLY A 7 7.87 2.45 -4.62
N THR A 8 7.59 1.87 -3.44
CA THR A 8 7.20 0.47 -3.33
C THR A 8 5.80 0.26 -3.91
N THR A 9 5.67 -0.66 -4.85
CA THR A 9 4.36 -1.13 -5.32
C THR A 9 3.85 -2.24 -4.42
N ILE A 10 2.65 -2.10 -3.89
CA ILE A 10 1.96 -3.04 -3.02
C ILE A 10 0.72 -3.59 -3.75
N THR A 11 0.34 -4.82 -3.42
CA THR A 11 -0.81 -5.49 -4.06
C THR A 11 -1.91 -5.74 -3.04
N LEU A 12 -3.14 -5.31 -3.34
CA LEU A 12 -4.28 -5.54 -2.48
C LEU A 12 -4.64 -7.04 -2.50
N ILE A 13 -4.56 -7.71 -1.36
CA ILE A 13 -4.88 -9.15 -1.23
C ILE A 13 -6.24 -9.39 -0.58
N LYS A 14 -6.84 -8.35 -0.01
CA LYS A 14 -8.14 -8.43 0.67
C LYS A 14 -8.95 -7.17 0.39
N GLU A 15 -10.26 -7.34 0.25
CA GLU A 15 -11.16 -6.22 -0.03
C GLU A 15 -11.16 -5.21 1.13
N ILE A 16 -10.87 -3.96 0.80
CA ILE A 16 -10.91 -2.81 1.71
C ILE A 16 -12.12 -1.90 1.45
N ASP A 17 -12.58 -1.87 0.20
CA ASP A 17 -13.70 -1.10 -0.31
C ASP A 17 -14.17 -1.72 -1.63
N SER A 18 -15.46 -1.57 -1.95
CA SER A 18 -16.08 -2.10 -3.16
C SER A 18 -15.61 -1.42 -4.45
N THR A 19 -14.79 -0.36 -4.34
CA THR A 19 -14.23 0.37 -5.49
C THR A 19 -12.90 -0.22 -5.99
N LYS A 20 -12.21 -1.03 -5.19
CA LYS A 20 -10.88 -1.59 -5.52
C LYS A 20 -10.90 -3.11 -5.40
N PRO A 21 -10.92 -3.85 -6.53
CA PRO A 21 -10.92 -5.31 -6.49
C PRO A 21 -9.58 -5.85 -5.95
N VAL A 22 -9.64 -7.01 -5.29
CA VAL A 22 -8.45 -7.78 -4.90
C VAL A 22 -7.57 -8.03 -6.14
N GLY A 23 -6.27 -7.85 -5.99
CA GLY A 23 -5.27 -7.84 -7.07
C GLY A 23 -4.94 -6.45 -7.60
N SER A 24 -5.66 -5.39 -7.17
CA SER A 24 -5.30 -4.01 -7.51
C SER A 24 -3.96 -3.63 -6.89
N THR A 25 -3.19 -2.83 -7.61
CA THR A 25 -1.87 -2.37 -7.17
C THR A 25 -1.90 -0.88 -6.84
N ALA A 26 -1.17 -0.52 -5.78
CA ALA A 26 -0.93 0.86 -5.38
C ALA A 26 0.57 1.08 -5.20
N THR A 27 1.03 2.32 -5.39
CA THR A 27 2.43 2.70 -5.18
C THR A 27 2.52 3.63 -4.00
N VAL A 28 3.40 3.34 -3.04
CA VAL A 28 3.66 4.23 -1.91
C VAL A 28 4.31 5.51 -2.42
N VAL A 29 3.68 6.65 -2.20
CA VAL A 29 4.17 7.96 -2.66
C VAL A 29 4.70 8.82 -1.54
N TYR A 30 4.24 8.60 -0.31
CA TYR A 30 4.67 9.38 0.85
C TYR A 30 4.44 8.60 2.14
N ILE A 31 5.33 8.78 3.11
CA ILE A 31 5.20 8.27 4.46
C ILE A 31 5.47 9.44 5.40
N ASP A 32 4.53 9.73 6.30
CA ASP A 32 4.68 10.84 7.23
C ASP A 32 5.42 10.44 8.53
N ASP A 33 5.68 11.43 9.38
CA ASP A 33 6.35 11.25 10.67
C ASP A 33 5.55 10.39 11.67
N PHE A 34 4.25 10.17 11.42
CA PHE A 34 3.35 9.33 12.20
C PHE A 34 3.16 7.94 11.60
N LYS A 35 3.97 7.57 10.59
CA LYS A 35 3.88 6.31 9.85
C LYS A 35 2.56 6.11 9.10
N GLN A 36 1.88 7.19 8.74
CA GLN A 36 0.80 7.10 7.76
C GLN A 36 1.40 6.98 6.37
N ILE A 37 0.86 6.03 5.61
CA ILE A 37 1.39 5.64 4.32
C ILE A 37 0.36 6.05 3.28
N PHE A 38 0.78 6.92 2.39
CA PHE A 38 -0.01 7.43 1.28
C PHE A 38 0.38 6.69 0.02
N VAL A 39 -0.62 6.25 -0.72
CA VAL A 39 -0.45 5.45 -1.93
C VAL A 39 -1.23 6.04 -3.09
N ASP A 40 -0.67 5.94 -4.29
CA ASP A 40 -1.36 6.23 -5.54
C ASP A 40 -1.76 4.91 -6.21
N TRP A 41 -3.03 4.79 -6.54
CA TRP A 41 -3.57 3.66 -7.29
C TRP A 41 -3.39 3.87 -8.80
N SER A 42 -3.46 2.77 -9.55
CA SER A 42 -3.34 2.80 -11.02
C SER A 42 -4.43 3.65 -11.72
N ASP A 43 -5.56 3.90 -11.06
CA ASP A 43 -6.66 4.74 -11.55
C ASP A 43 -6.49 6.23 -11.19
N SER A 44 -5.29 6.64 -10.75
CA SER A 44 -4.97 8.01 -10.29
C SER A 44 -5.74 8.44 -9.03
N SER A 45 -6.41 7.51 -8.33
CA SER A 45 -6.95 7.78 -7.00
C SER A 45 -5.86 7.64 -5.94
N GLN A 46 -6.03 8.35 -4.82
CA GLN A 46 -5.11 8.26 -3.69
C GLN A 46 -5.73 7.47 -2.55
N GLY A 47 -4.90 6.75 -1.81
CA GLY A 47 -5.26 6.03 -0.60
C GLY A 47 -4.35 6.41 0.56
N GLN A 48 -4.85 6.22 1.78
CA GLN A 48 -4.13 6.47 3.01
C GLN A 48 -4.36 5.29 3.94
N PHE A 49 -3.27 4.72 4.44
CA PHE A 49 -3.30 3.51 5.26
C PHE A 49 -2.31 3.60 6.41
N THR A 50 -2.63 2.93 7.51
CA THR A 50 -1.64 2.67 8.57
C THR A 50 -0.79 1.46 8.23
N GLU A 51 0.36 1.33 8.88
CA GLU A 51 1.22 0.14 8.80
C GLU A 51 0.40 -1.14 9.06
N GLU A 52 -0.43 -1.17 10.12
CA GLU A 52 -1.29 -2.30 10.46
C GLU A 52 -2.30 -2.67 9.35
N GLN A 53 -2.90 -1.68 8.69
CA GLN A 53 -3.80 -1.92 7.57
C GLN A 53 -3.04 -2.49 6.38
N LEU A 54 -1.84 -2.00 6.11
CA LEU A 54 -1.00 -2.53 5.05
C LEU A 54 -0.66 -4.00 5.29
N GLU A 55 -0.28 -4.39 6.51
CA GLU A 55 0.01 -5.79 6.81
C GLU A 55 -1.21 -6.72 6.65
N GLN A 56 -2.42 -6.19 6.89
CA GLN A 56 -3.66 -6.97 6.84
C GLN A 56 -4.27 -7.09 5.45
N TYR A 57 -4.15 -6.04 4.63
CA TYR A 57 -4.88 -5.92 3.37
C TYR A 57 -3.98 -5.99 2.14
N PHE A 58 -2.67 -5.79 2.31
CA PHE A 58 -1.74 -5.71 1.20
C PHE A 58 -0.59 -6.72 1.33
N GLU A 59 -0.17 -7.24 0.19
CA GLU A 59 1.11 -7.92 0.04
C GLU A 59 2.17 -6.88 -0.33
N ILE A 60 3.18 -6.78 0.52
CA ILE A 60 4.33 -5.91 0.33
C ILE A 60 5.46 -6.78 -0.24
N PRO A 61 6.00 -6.47 -1.44
CA PRO A 61 7.08 -7.24 -1.99
C PRO A 61 8.32 -7.07 -1.12
N THR A 62 8.70 -8.14 -0.44
CA THR A 62 9.95 -8.18 0.34
C THR A 62 11.10 -7.98 -0.63
N LYS A 63 11.90 -6.93 -0.41
CA LYS A 63 13.10 -6.70 -1.21
C LYS A 63 14.06 -7.84 -0.91
N ILE A 64 14.21 -8.78 -1.84
CA ILE A 64 15.25 -9.80 -1.75
C ILE A 64 16.57 -9.03 -1.92
N ALA A 65 17.29 -8.87 -0.80
CA ALA A 65 18.58 -8.18 -0.73
C ALA A 65 19.66 -8.88 -1.55
#